data_AF-A0AAV8WUL9-F1
#
_entry.id   AF-A0AAV8WUL9-F1
#
_cell.length_a   1.000
_cell.length_b   1.000
_cell.length_c   1.000
_cell.angle_alpha   90.00
_cell.angle_beta   90.00
_cell.angle_gamma   90.00
#
_symmetry.space_group_name_H-M   'P 1'
#
loop_
_entity.id
_entity.type
_entity.pdbx_description
1 polymer ?
#
loop_
_entity_poly.entity_id
_entity_poly.type
_entity_poly.pdbx_seq_one_letter_code
_entity_poly.pdbx_strand_id
1 'polypeptide(L)'
;MDEENPNAALTFYWEHYSRSVRVEGIVEKLPFSEADGYFSKRPYQSQIGALCSDQSKPIEGRELLTAMEKKLKSEYSEGQVPRPSLWGGYIVKPHSIEFWQGQTDRIHDRIRFRKPKENEPDGVLTHDAEDGWVYERLCP
;
A
#
# COMPACT_ATOMS: atom_id res chain seq x y z
N MET A 1 2.70 -9.11 8.24
CA MET A 1 2.55 -7.89 9.06
C MET A 1 2.02 -8.41 10.37
N ASP A 2 2.83 -8.37 11.42
CA ASP A 2 2.34 -8.75 12.74
C ASP A 2 1.19 -7.80 13.07
N GLU A 3 0.03 -8.34 13.44
CA GLU A 3 -1.17 -7.56 13.80
C GLU A 3 -0.94 -6.66 15.04
N GLU A 4 0.26 -6.70 15.61
CA GLU A 4 0.69 -5.96 16.79
C GLU A 4 0.80 -4.44 16.56
N ASN A 5 1.04 -3.99 15.32
CA ASN A 5 1.14 -2.56 15.02
C ASN A 5 0.43 -2.20 13.70
N PRO A 6 -0.77 -1.57 13.75
CA PRO A 6 -1.52 -1.23 12.56
C PRO A 6 -1.04 0.08 11.91
N ASN A 7 0.11 0.64 12.27
CA ASN A 7 0.62 1.85 11.63
C ASN A 7 1.44 1.51 10.38
N ALA A 8 1.22 2.25 9.28
CA ALA A 8 2.03 2.12 8.06
C ALA A 8 2.27 3.47 7.38
N ALA A 9 3.34 3.50 6.58
CA ALA A 9 3.65 4.60 5.68
C ALA A 9 3.86 4.06 4.25
N LEU A 10 3.35 4.79 3.27
CA LEU A 10 3.56 4.54 1.84
C LEU A 10 4.34 5.70 1.24
N THR A 11 5.25 5.39 0.31
CA THR A 11 5.98 6.38 -0.47
C THR A 11 5.84 6.09 -1.95
N PHE A 12 5.28 7.04 -2.69
CA PHE A 12 5.23 7.02 -4.15
C PHE A 12 6.27 8.00 -4.65
N TYR A 13 7.31 7.50 -5.31
CA TYR A 13 8.36 8.35 -5.88
C TYR A 13 8.30 8.29 -7.40
N TRP A 14 8.11 9.45 -8.02
CA TRP A 14 8.15 9.61 -9.46
C TRP A 14 9.33 10.47 -9.86
N GLU A 15 10.47 9.80 -10.07
CA GLU A 15 11.76 10.43 -10.40
C GLU A 15 11.66 11.42 -11.55
N HIS A 16 11.05 11.03 -12.68
CA HIS A 16 10.98 11.87 -13.88
C HIS A 16 10.20 13.18 -13.66
N TYR A 17 9.28 13.21 -12.70
CA TYR A 17 8.50 14.40 -12.38
C TYR A 17 9.08 15.18 -11.19
N SER A 18 10.17 14.68 -10.59
CA SER A 18 10.69 15.18 -9.32
C SER A 18 9.57 15.30 -8.30
N ARG A 19 8.76 14.24 -8.13
CA ARG A 19 7.61 14.23 -7.21
C ARG A 19 7.68 13.06 -6.26
N SER A 20 7.26 13.31 -5.03
CA SER A 20 7.02 12.27 -4.05
C SER A 20 5.70 12.51 -3.34
N VAL A 21 4.97 11.44 -3.06
CA VAL A 21 3.80 11.46 -2.18
C VAL A 21 4.05 10.50 -1.04
N ARG A 22 3.95 11.00 0.19
CA ARG A 22 3.98 10.18 1.40
C ARG A 22 2.58 10.10 1.98
N VAL A 23 2.17 8.90 2.38
CA VAL A 23 0.89 8.65 3.05
C VAL A 23 1.20 7.94 4.35
N GLU A 24 0.72 8.46 5.47
CA GLU A 24 0.81 7.82 6.79
C GLU A 24 -0.60 7.55 7.31
N GLY A 25 -0.81 6.37 7.84
CA GLY A 25 -2.15 5.90 8.17
C GLY A 25 -2.20 4.66 9.04
N ILE A 26 -3.43 4.34 9.44
CA ILE A 26 -3.77 3.09 10.09
C ILE A 26 -4.19 2.07 9.03
N VAL A 27 -3.66 0.87 9.16
CA VAL A 27 -3.93 -0.27 8.28
C VAL A 27 -5.12 -1.05 8.81
N GLU A 28 -6.06 -1.34 7.92
CA GLU A 28 -7.15 -2.28 8.18
C GLU A 28 -7.13 -3.40 7.15
N LYS A 29 -7.49 -4.61 7.59
CA LYS A 29 -7.59 -5.77 6.70
C LYS A 29 -8.88 -5.66 5.89
N LEU A 30 -8.79 -5.90 4.59
CA LEU A 30 -9.98 -5.92 3.74
C LEU A 30 -10.87 -7.13 4.07
N PRO A 31 -12.20 -7.01 3.91
CA PRO A 31 -13.11 -8.13 4.00
C PRO A 31 -12.70 -9.27 3.07
N PHE A 32 -12.91 -10.52 3.48
CA PHE A 32 -12.58 -11.68 2.65
C PHE A 32 -13.28 -11.66 1.29
N SER A 33 -14.52 -11.18 1.23
CA SER A 33 -15.28 -11.04 -0.01
C SER A 33 -14.62 -10.10 -1.02
N GLU A 34 -14.04 -9.00 -0.57
CA GLU A 34 -13.29 -8.07 -1.43
C GLU A 34 -11.98 -8.72 -1.92
N ALA A 35 -11.30 -9.44 -1.03
CA ALA A 35 -10.09 -10.19 -1.38
C ALA A 35 -10.40 -11.31 -2.41
N ASP A 36 -11.50 -12.05 -2.26
CA ASP A 36 -11.96 -13.06 -3.21
C ASP A 36 -12.26 -12.45 -4.58
N GLY A 37 -12.99 -11.33 -4.58
CA GLY A 37 -13.35 -10.60 -5.79
C GLY A 37 -12.14 -10.01 -6.52
N TYR A 38 -11.11 -9.57 -5.79
CA TYR A 38 -9.86 -9.10 -6.39
C TYR A 38 -8.98 -10.27 -6.87
N PHE A 39 -8.86 -11.33 -6.07
CA PHE A 39 -8.02 -12.49 -6.39
C PHE A 39 -8.45 -13.16 -7.70
N SER A 40 -9.75 -13.40 -7.86
CA SER A 40 -10.33 -14.05 -9.04
C SER A 40 -10.09 -13.29 -10.35
N LYS A 41 -9.86 -11.96 -10.28
CA LYS A 41 -9.56 -11.11 -11.44
C LYS A 41 -8.08 -11.06 -11.82
N ARG A 42 -7.19 -11.58 -10.97
CA ARG A 42 -5.75 -11.59 -11.25
C ARG A 42 -5.45 -12.56 -12.39
N PRO A 43 -4.39 -12.34 -13.19
CA PRO A 43 -3.96 -13.32 -14.18
C PRO A 43 -3.73 -14.71 -13.55
N TYR A 44 -4.06 -15.79 -14.25
CA TYR A 44 -3.94 -17.16 -13.75
C TYR A 44 -2.58 -17.45 -13.11
N GLN A 45 -1.48 -17.05 -13.75
CA GLN A 45 -0.12 -17.24 -13.25
C GLN A 45 0.11 -16.52 -11.91
N SER A 46 -0.53 -15.37 -11.69
CA SER A 46 -0.48 -14.64 -10.42
C SER A 46 -1.27 -15.31 -9.31
N GLN A 47 -2.37 -16.00 -9.65
CA GLN A 47 -3.16 -16.80 -8.72
C GLN A 47 -2.35 -18.04 -8.29
N ILE A 48 -1.78 -18.77 -9.25
CA ILE A 48 -0.90 -19.92 -8.99
C ILE A 48 0.30 -19.51 -8.13
N GLY A 49 1.00 -18.43 -8.50
CA GLY A 49 2.17 -17.97 -7.74
C GLY A 49 1.86 -17.64 -6.28
N ALA A 50 0.64 -17.17 -5.99
CA ALA A 50 0.21 -16.95 -4.61
C ALA A 50 -0.02 -18.24 -3.82
N LEU A 51 -0.39 -19.35 -4.47
CA LEU A 51 -0.47 -20.69 -3.83
C LEU A 51 0.90 -21.36 -3.70
N CYS A 52 1.83 -21.07 -4.61
CA CYS A 52 3.18 -21.64 -4.58
C CYS A 52 4.04 -21.17 -3.40
N SER A 53 3.71 -20.02 -2.81
CA SER A 53 4.61 -19.28 -1.93
C SER A 53 3.99 -19.02 -0.56
N ASP A 54 4.56 -19.68 0.45
CA ASP A 54 4.50 -19.20 1.84
C ASP A 54 5.44 -18.00 1.97
N GLN A 55 4.93 -16.81 1.61
CA GLN A 55 5.72 -15.59 1.52
C GLN A 55 6.55 -15.35 2.79
N SER A 56 7.83 -15.00 2.58
CA SER A 56 8.82 -14.68 3.62
C SER A 56 9.37 -15.85 4.44
N LYS A 57 8.96 -17.11 4.19
CA LYS A 57 9.60 -18.27 4.82
C LYS A 57 10.88 -18.71 4.06
N PRO A 58 11.94 -19.14 4.75
CA PRO A 58 13.10 -19.75 4.11
C PRO A 58 12.73 -21.03 3.35
N ILE A 59 13.40 -21.26 2.21
CA ILE A 59 13.25 -22.46 1.37
C ILE A 59 14.63 -22.94 0.91
N GLU A 60 14.72 -24.20 0.50
CA GLU A 60 15.98 -24.84 0.08
C GLU A 60 16.55 -24.27 -1.23
N GLY A 61 15.67 -23.79 -2.12
CA GLY A 61 16.08 -23.30 -3.43
C GLY A 61 14.91 -22.94 -4.34
N ARG A 62 15.23 -22.39 -5.51
CA ARG A 62 14.24 -21.96 -6.52
C ARG A 62 13.50 -23.13 -7.15
N GLU A 63 14.13 -24.30 -7.21
CA GLU A 63 13.62 -25.53 -7.80
C GLU A 63 12.34 -25.98 -7.10
N LEU A 64 12.26 -25.79 -5.77
CA LEU A 64 11.06 -26.07 -4.98
C LEU A 64 9.85 -25.27 -5.51
N LEU A 65 10.01 -23.97 -5.74
CA LEU A 65 8.95 -23.10 -6.25
C LEU A 65 8.51 -23.53 -7.66
N THR A 66 9.46 -23.87 -8.53
CA THR A 66 9.18 -24.33 -9.89
C THR A 66 8.41 -25.66 -9.90
N ALA A 67 8.78 -26.60 -9.03
CA ALA A 67 8.10 -27.88 -8.89
C ALA A 67 6.67 -27.70 -8.36
N MET A 68 6.49 -26.84 -7.35
CA MET A 68 5.18 -26.50 -6.79
C MET A 68 4.28 -25.81 -7.82
N GLU A 69 4.82 -24.88 -8.61
CA GLU A 69 4.09 -24.23 -9.70
C GLU A 69 3.61 -25.24 -10.74
N LYS A 70 4.48 -26.17 -11.17
CA LYS A 70 4.10 -27.22 -12.12
C LYS A 70 3.01 -28.13 -11.58
N LYS A 71 3.12 -28.53 -10.30
CA LYS A 71 2.11 -29.34 -9.62
C LYS A 71 0.77 -28.60 -9.58
N LEU A 72 0.75 -27.36 -9.10
CA LEU A 72 -0.48 -26.56 -8.98
C LEU A 72 -1.12 -26.27 -10.33
N LYS A 73 -0.34 -26.06 -11.39
CA LYS A 73 -0.87 -25.91 -12.76
C LYS A 73 -1.53 -27.17 -13.30
N SER A 74 -1.08 -28.35 -12.86
CA SER A 74 -1.73 -29.62 -13.22
C SER A 74 -3.01 -29.89 -12.42
N GLU A 75 -3.14 -29.27 -11.25
CA GLU A 75 -4.27 -29.44 -10.33
C GLU A 75 -5.39 -28.43 -10.60
N TYR A 76 -5.02 -27.16 -10.84
CA TYR A 76 -5.96 -26.05 -11.00
C TYR A 76 -5.93 -25.49 -12.42
N SER A 77 -7.08 -25.53 -13.08
CA SER A 77 -7.31 -24.84 -14.35
C SER A 77 -7.59 -23.35 -14.15
N GLU A 78 -7.52 -22.56 -15.22
CA GLU A 78 -7.87 -21.14 -15.18
C GLU A 78 -9.31 -20.95 -14.69
N GLY A 79 -9.51 -19.96 -13.79
CA GLY A 79 -10.80 -19.70 -13.14
C GLY A 79 -11.17 -20.67 -12.01
N GLN A 80 -10.34 -21.67 -11.70
CA GLN A 80 -10.59 -22.66 -10.63
C GLN A 80 -9.60 -22.57 -9.47
N VAL A 81 -8.65 -21.62 -9.50
CA VAL A 81 -7.62 -21.49 -8.48
C VAL A 81 -8.23 -20.88 -7.21
N PRO A 82 -8.22 -21.57 -6.05
CA PRO A 82 -8.73 -21.01 -4.81
C PRO A 82 -7.78 -19.93 -4.28
N ARG A 83 -8.34 -18.92 -3.62
CA ARG A 83 -7.53 -17.94 -2.88
C ARG A 83 -6.90 -18.62 -1.66
N PRO A 84 -5.58 -18.50 -1.43
CA PRO A 84 -4.96 -18.95 -0.18
C PRO A 84 -5.59 -18.24 1.03
N SER A 85 -5.80 -18.95 2.14
CA SER A 85 -6.45 -18.39 3.34
C SER A 85 -5.71 -17.17 3.93
N LEU A 86 -4.38 -17.18 3.85
CA LEU A 86 -3.51 -16.09 4.32
C LEU A 86 -3.38 -14.94 3.30
N TRP A 87 -3.82 -15.14 2.06
CA TRP A 87 -3.78 -14.10 1.04
C TRP A 87 -4.98 -13.16 1.21
N GLY A 88 -4.72 -11.86 1.19
CA GLY A 88 -5.76 -10.84 1.32
C GLY A 88 -5.25 -9.48 0.89
N GLY A 89 -6.01 -8.45 1.25
CA GLY A 89 -5.60 -7.07 1.04
C GLY A 89 -5.69 -6.28 2.33
N TYR A 90 -5.04 -5.13 2.31
CA TYR A 90 -5.09 -4.13 3.37
C TYR A 90 -5.44 -2.78 2.75
N ILE A 91 -6.11 -1.94 3.53
CA ILE A 91 -6.35 -0.55 3.22
C ILE A 91 -5.62 0.33 4.23
N VAL A 92 -4.93 1.36 3.75
CA VAL A 92 -4.33 2.38 4.61
C VAL A 92 -5.32 3.54 4.70
N LYS A 93 -5.86 3.79 5.88
CA LYS A 93 -6.69 4.97 6.17
C LYS A 93 -5.76 6.14 6.52
N PRO A 94 -5.61 7.13 5.63
CA PRO A 94 -4.64 8.20 5.82
C PRO A 94 -5.06 9.11 6.98
N HIS A 95 -4.11 9.46 7.83
CA HIS A 95 -4.22 10.60 8.75
C HIS A 95 -3.24 11.73 8.41
N SER A 96 -2.29 11.46 7.50
CA SER A 96 -1.36 12.44 6.95
C SER A 96 -1.00 12.09 5.50
N ILE A 97 -0.98 13.10 4.63
CA ILE A 97 -0.56 12.99 3.23
C ILE A 97 0.37 14.17 2.93
N GLU A 98 1.60 13.90 2.51
CA GLU A 98 2.57 14.93 2.10
C GLU A 98 2.81 14.85 0.60
N PHE A 99 2.67 16.01 -0.06
CA PHE A 99 3.07 16.22 -1.44
C PHE A 99 4.40 16.97 -1.45
N TRP A 100 5.39 16.33 -2.08
CA TRP A 100 6.70 16.91 -2.32
C TRP A 100 6.91 17.15 -3.81
N GLN A 101 7.37 18.35 -4.16
CA GLN A 101 7.77 18.72 -5.50
C GLN A 101 9.20 19.27 -5.48
N GLY A 102 10.07 18.58 -6.19
CA GLY A 102 11.46 18.96 -6.36
C GLY A 102 11.60 20.23 -7.19
N GLN A 103 12.60 21.01 -6.83
CA GLN A 103 12.97 22.30 -7.41
C GLN A 103 14.47 22.32 -7.67
N THR A 104 14.91 22.98 -8.74
CA THR A 104 16.31 22.98 -9.18
C THR A 104 17.24 23.77 -8.26
N ASP A 105 16.70 24.74 -7.53
CA ASP A 105 17.40 25.58 -6.55
C ASP A 105 17.50 24.94 -5.15
N ARG A 106 17.00 23.70 -5.00
CA ARG A 106 16.94 22.93 -3.75
C ARG A 106 15.92 23.44 -2.71
N ILE A 107 15.10 24.43 -3.07
CA ILE A 107 14.02 24.94 -2.21
C ILE A 107 12.73 24.19 -2.58
N HIS A 108 12.66 22.92 -2.21
CA HIS A 108 11.56 22.04 -2.57
C HIS A 108 10.23 22.46 -1.94
N ASP A 109 9.14 22.27 -2.67
CA ASP A 109 7.81 22.45 -2.13
C ASP A 109 7.39 21.23 -1.34
N ARG A 110 6.92 21.45 -0.11
CA ARG A 110 6.33 20.43 0.75
C ARG A 110 5.01 20.95 1.30
N ILE A 111 3.92 20.30 0.91
CA ILE A 111 2.58 20.59 1.42
C ILE A 111 2.07 19.33 2.10
N ARG A 112 1.81 19.42 3.41
CA ARG A 112 1.30 18.31 4.21
C ARG A 112 -0.14 18.55 4.59
N PHE A 113 -1.01 17.61 4.26
CA PHE A 113 -2.37 17.50 4.77
C PHE A 113 -2.37 16.57 5.97
N ARG A 114 -3.10 16.95 7.03
CA ARG A 114 -3.31 16.12 8.23
C ARG A 114 -4.66 16.41 8.87
N LYS A 115 -5.08 15.55 9.81
CA LYS A 115 -6.20 15.88 10.69
C LYS A 115 -5.81 17.03 11.64
N PRO A 116 -6.70 17.99 11.89
CA PRO A 116 -6.43 19.13 12.77
C PRO A 116 -6.27 18.67 14.22
N LYS A 117 -5.48 19.44 14.99
CA LYS A 117 -5.52 19.37 16.46
C LYS A 117 -6.61 20.32 16.98
N GLU A 118 -6.96 20.19 18.25
CA GLU A 118 -7.89 21.10 18.89
C GLU A 118 -7.38 22.55 18.80
N ASN A 119 -8.22 23.47 18.31
CA ASN A 119 -7.91 24.89 18.07
C ASN A 119 -6.93 25.19 16.91
N GLU A 120 -6.75 24.28 15.94
CA GLU A 120 -6.21 24.59 14.60
C GLU A 120 -7.36 24.61 13.59
N PRO A 121 -7.38 25.49 12.56
CA PRO A 121 -6.28 26.29 12.00
C PRO A 121 -6.18 27.75 12.48
N ASP A 122 -4.98 28.32 12.33
CA ASP A 122 -4.68 29.73 12.65
C ASP A 122 -4.75 30.68 11.42
N GLY A 123 -4.85 30.11 10.21
CA GLY A 123 -4.85 30.85 8.95
C GLY A 123 -3.49 31.42 8.54
N VAL A 124 -2.44 31.20 9.33
CA VAL A 124 -1.08 31.72 9.10
C VAL A 124 -0.12 30.61 8.71
N LEU A 125 -0.02 29.57 9.55
CA LEU A 125 0.83 28.41 9.29
C LEU A 125 0.00 27.19 8.89
N THR A 126 -1.20 27.09 9.44
CA THR A 126 -2.14 26.00 9.20
C THR A 126 -3.39 26.56 8.57
N HIS A 127 -3.86 25.94 7.49
CA HIS A 127 -5.00 26.38 6.72
C HIS A 127 -6.05 25.28 6.62
N ASP A 128 -7.33 25.65 6.56
CA ASP A 128 -8.43 24.72 6.31
C ASP A 128 -8.31 24.06 4.93
N ALA A 129 -8.69 22.78 4.85
CA ALA A 129 -8.93 22.03 3.62
C ALA A 129 -10.31 21.36 3.66
N GLU A 130 -10.67 20.70 2.56
CA GLU A 130 -11.91 19.94 2.45
C GLU A 130 -11.97 18.76 3.44
N ASP A 131 -13.19 18.29 3.74
CA ASP A 131 -13.45 17.08 4.54
C ASP A 131 -12.76 17.05 5.93
N GLY A 132 -12.65 18.22 6.56
CA GLY A 132 -12.07 18.37 7.91
C GLY A 132 -10.59 18.04 7.97
N TRP A 133 -9.87 18.27 6.88
CA TRP A 133 -8.42 18.27 6.84
C TRP A 133 -7.89 19.69 7.05
N VAL A 134 -6.63 19.77 7.49
CA VAL A 134 -5.84 21.00 7.41
C VAL A 134 -4.59 20.76 6.61
N TYR A 135 -4.01 21.81 6.05
CA TYR A 135 -2.72 21.75 5.39
C TYR A 135 -1.77 22.84 5.86
N GLU A 136 -0.48 22.52 5.77
CA GLU A 136 0.62 23.42 6.11
C GLU A 136 1.78 23.22 5.12
N ARG A 137 2.58 24.27 4.95
CA ARG A 137 3.83 24.18 4.19
C ARG A 137 4.97 23.80 5.14
N LEU A 138 5.80 22.85 4.73
CA LEU A 138 7.00 22.45 5.46
C LEU A 138 8.25 22.98 4.76
N CYS A 139 9.31 23.23 5.52
CA CYS A 139 10.63 23.44 4.93
C CYS A 139 11.09 22.18 4.17
N PRO A 140 11.79 22.33 3.03
CA PRO A 140 12.32 21.22 2.25
C PRO A 140 13.16 20.25 3.08
#